data_AF-A0A960K410-F1
#
_entry.id   AF-A0A960K410-F1
#
_cell.length_a   1.000
_cell.length_b   1.000
_cell.length_c   1.000
_cell.angle_alpha   90.00
_cell.angle_beta   90.00
_cell.angle_gamma   90.00
#
_symmetry.space_group_name_H-M   'P 1'
#
loop_
_entity.id
_entity.type
_entity.pdbx_description
1 polymer ?
#
loop_
_entity_poly.entity_id
_entity_poly.type
_entity_poly.pdbx_seq_one_letter_code
_entity_poly.pdbx_strand_id
1 'polypeptide(L)' 'MKIDYRQAPLAPADRAMLDFAVKLTRHPKAMAEEDVEGLRRAGFSDTAIHDVVQVAALFNYYNRLADGLGIAMEEDLPS' A
#
# COMPACT_ATOMS: atom_id res chain seq x y z
N MET A 1 -2.08 -8.10 16.93
CA MET A 1 -2.82 -8.98 15.99
C MET A 1 -2.87 -8.27 14.65
N LYS A 2 -2.25 -8.81 13.58
CA LYS A 2 -2.31 -8.18 12.25
C LYS A 2 -3.69 -8.42 11.65
N ILE A 3 -4.51 -7.38 11.53
CA ILE A 3 -5.86 -7.46 10.94
C ILE A 3 -5.69 -7.49 9.42
N ASP A 4 -6.25 -8.50 8.73
CA ASP A 4 -6.30 -8.51 7.26
C ASP A 4 -7.39 -7.54 6.80
N TYR A 5 -6.99 -6.46 6.10
CA TYR A 5 -7.93 -5.47 5.57
C TYR A 5 -8.98 -6.09 4.64
N ARG A 6 -8.72 -7.27 4.08
CA ARG A 6 -9.70 -8.00 3.26
C ARG A 6 -10.94 -8.43 4.03
N GLN A 7 -10.88 -8.46 5.35
CA GLN A 7 -12.01 -8.78 6.23
C GLN A 7 -12.69 -7.52 6.78
N ALA A 8 -12.12 -6.33 6.55
CA ALA A 8 -12.69 -5.07 7.01
C ALA A 8 -13.84 -4.60 6.10
N PRO A 9 -14.92 -4.03 6.67
CA PRO A 9 -16.02 -3.44 5.92
C PRO A 9 -15.59 -2.08 5.34
N LEU A 10 -14.85 -2.12 4.24
CA LEU A 10 -14.29 -0.95 3.57
C LEU A 10 -15.19 -0.48 2.42
N ALA A 11 -15.16 0.82 2.14
CA ALA A 11 -15.72 1.32 0.89
C ALA A 11 -14.97 0.70 -0.31
N PRO A 12 -15.64 0.54 -1.47
CA PRO A 12 -14.99 -0.03 -2.66
C PRO A 12 -13.71 0.71 -3.08
N ALA A 13 -13.69 2.04 -2.92
CA ALA A 13 -12.53 2.88 -3.20
C ALA A 13 -11.34 2.58 -2.27
N ASP A 14 -11.59 2.48 -0.96
CA ASP A 14 -10.54 2.17 0.02
C ASP A 14 -9.95 0.77 -0.21
N ARG A 15 -10.81 -0.19 -0.56
CA ARG A 15 -10.35 -1.54 -0.91
C ARG A 15 -9.47 -1.52 -2.16
N ALA A 16 -9.86 -0.81 -3.21
CA ALA A 16 -9.07 -0.70 -4.43
C ALA A 16 -7.69 -0.07 -4.16
N MET A 17 -7.63 0.97 -3.33
CA MET A 17 -6.38 1.60 -2.89
C MET A 17 -5.49 0.61 -2.13
N LEU A 18 -6.04 -0.16 -1.19
CA LEU A 18 -5.27 -1.13 -0.41
C LEU A 18 -4.80 -2.32 -1.26
N ASP A 19 -5.64 -2.81 -2.18
CA ASP A 19 -5.26 -3.87 -3.13
C ASP A 19 -4.09 -3.41 -4.02
N PHE A 20 -4.14 -2.17 -4.52
CA PHE A 20 -3.05 -1.55 -5.27
C PHE A 20 -1.76 -1.48 -4.44
N ALA A 21 -1.84 -0.95 -3.21
CA ALA A 21 -0.69 -0.84 -2.32
C ALA A 21 -0.05 -2.21 -2.01
N VAL A 22 -0.89 -3.22 -1.76
CA VAL A 22 -0.43 -4.60 -1.53
C VAL A 22 0.27 -5.17 -2.76
N LYS A 23 -0.28 -4.96 -3.96
CA LYS A 23 0.36 -5.42 -5.20
C LYS A 23 1.70 -4.73 -5.41
N LEU A 24 1.76 -3.41 -5.23
CA LEU A 24 2.99 -2.63 -5.37
C LEU A 24 4.08 -3.09 -4.37
N THR A 25 3.69 -3.43 -3.15
CA THR A 25 4.63 -3.95 -2.13
C THR A 25 5.12 -5.37 -2.45
N ARG A 26 4.23 -6.30 -2.81
CA ARG A 26 4.58 -7.73 -2.93
C ARG A 26 5.06 -8.12 -4.32
N HIS A 27 4.55 -7.46 -5.35
CA HIS A 27 4.78 -7.78 -6.75
C HIS A 27 5.05 -6.53 -7.61
N PRO A 28 6.00 -5.65 -7.24
CA PRO A 28 6.24 -4.39 -7.96
C PRO A 28 6.56 -4.60 -9.45
N LYS A 29 7.19 -5.72 -9.81
CA LYS A 29 7.52 -6.07 -11.21
C LYS A 29 6.30 -6.49 -12.05
N ALA A 30 5.17 -6.77 -11.41
CA ALA A 30 3.92 -7.16 -12.06
C ALA A 30 2.90 -6.01 -12.10
N MET A 31 3.31 -4.81 -11.70
CA MET A 31 2.49 -3.61 -11.88
C MET A 31 2.31 -3.32 -13.36
N ALA A 32 1.10 -2.92 -13.73
CA ALA A 32 0.72 -2.60 -15.09
C ALA A 32 -0.21 -1.37 -15.11
N GLU A 33 -0.45 -0.81 -16.29
CA GLU A 33 -1.30 0.36 -16.47
C GLU A 33 -2.74 0.09 -15.97
N GLU A 34 -3.19 -1.16 -16.09
CA GLU A 34 -4.51 -1.60 -15.64
C GLU A 34 -4.73 -1.42 -14.13
N ASP A 35 -3.68 -1.43 -13.32
CA ASP A 35 -3.77 -1.21 -11.87
C ASP A 35 -4.10 0.27 -11.57
N VAL A 36 -3.49 1.18 -12.33
CA VAL A 36 -3.74 2.63 -12.24
C VAL A 36 -5.15 2.93 -12.74
N GLU A 37 -5.55 2.32 -13.86
CA GLU A 37 -6.93 2.40 -14.36
C GLU A 37 -7.95 1.84 -13.37
N GLY A 38 -7.58 0.83 -12.58
CA GLY A 38 -8.39 0.32 -11.48
C GLY A 38 -8.72 1.40 -10.45
N LEU A 39 -7.73 2.21 -10.06
CA LEU A 39 -7.93 3.32 -9.13
C LEU A 39 -8.75 4.46 -9.75
N ARG A 40 -8.54 4.78 -11.03
CA ARG A 40 -9.37 5.77 -11.74
C ARG A 40 -10.84 5.36 -11.76
N ARG A 41 -11.13 4.09 -12.07
CA ARG A 41 -12.49 3.54 -12.02
C ARG A 41 -13.09 3.57 -10.62
N ALA A 42 -12.27 3.50 -9.59
CA ALA A 42 -12.69 3.63 -8.20
C ALA A 42 -12.91 5.10 -7.77
N GLY A 43 -12.68 6.07 -8.66
CA GLY A 43 -12.96 7.50 -8.44
C GLY A 43 -11.74 8.32 -8.01
N PHE A 44 -10.53 7.76 -8.04
CA PHE A 44 -9.31 8.52 -7.71
C PHE A 44 -8.90 9.42 -8.88
N SER A 45 -8.47 10.65 -8.54
CA SER A 45 -7.78 11.53 -9.49
C SER A 45 -6.33 11.10 -9.68
N ASP A 46 -5.67 11.54 -10.76
CA ASP A 46 -4.26 11.23 -10.99
C ASP A 46 -3.35 11.73 -9.85
N THR A 47 -3.68 12.89 -9.26
CA THR A 47 -2.98 13.39 -8.07
C THR A 47 -3.15 12.43 -6.89
N ALA A 48 -4.37 11.96 -6.62
CA ALA A 48 -4.61 11.02 -5.53
C ALA A 48 -3.91 9.67 -5.77
N ILE A 49 -3.85 9.20 -7.01
CA ILE A 49 -3.13 7.97 -7.36
C ILE A 49 -1.62 8.13 -7.14
N HIS A 50 -1.07 9.28 -7.55
CA HIS A 50 0.32 9.61 -7.29
C HIS A 50 0.62 9.58 -5.78
N ASP A 51 -0.25 10.14 -4.95
CA ASP A 51 -0.08 10.15 -3.49
C ASP A 51 -0.13 8.72 -2.90
N VAL A 52 -1.04 7.86 -3.39
CA VAL A 52 -1.08 6.43 -3.00
C VAL A 52 0.26 5.74 -3.31
N VAL A 53 0.81 5.95 -4.51
CA VAL A 53 2.09 5.37 -4.92
C VAL A 53 3.23 5.88 -4.03
N GLN A 54 3.27 7.20 -3.77
CA GLN A 54 4.31 7.80 -2.94
C GLN A 54 4.29 7.25 -1.50
N VAL A 55 3.12 7.20 -0.88
CA VAL A 55 2.98 6.70 0.50
C VAL A 55 3.39 5.22 0.56
N ALA A 56 2.86 4.38 -0.34
CA ALA A 56 3.21 2.96 -0.37
C ALA A 56 4.72 2.73 -0.63
N ALA A 57 5.32 3.49 -1.55
CA ALA A 57 6.74 3.40 -1.84
C ALA A 57 7.62 3.86 -0.66
N LEU A 58 7.21 4.91 0.07
CA LEU A 58 7.92 5.44 1.22
C LEU A 58 7.98 4.43 2.36
N PHE A 59 6.85 3.80 2.70
CA PHE A 59 6.83 2.72 3.70
C PHE A 59 7.69 1.53 3.26
N ASN A 60 7.63 1.15 1.97
CA ASN A 60 8.50 0.10 1.46
C ASN A 60 10.00 0.47 1.52
N TYR A 61 10.36 1.75 1.39
CA TYR A 61 11.73 2.23 1.58
C TYR A 61 12.16 2.10 3.05
N TYR A 62 11.35 2.62 3.99
CA TYR A 62 11.66 2.54 5.41
C TYR A 62 11.74 1.11 5.92
N ASN A 63 10.82 0.24 5.51
CA ASN A 63 10.87 -1.19 5.85
C ASN A 63 12.18 -1.82 5.40
N ARG A 64 12.65 -1.54 4.17
CA ARG A 64 13.93 -2.05 3.68
C ARG A 64 15.13 -1.48 4.41
N LEU A 65 15.06 -0.23 4.84
CA LEU A 65 16.11 0.40 5.62
C LEU A 65 16.20 -0.23 7.03
N ALA A 66 15.05 -0.43 7.68
CA ALA A 66 14.94 -1.10 8.95
C ALA A 66 15.45 -2.55 8.88
N ASP A 67 14.92 -3.33 7.93
CA ASP A 67 15.32 -4.72 7.70
C ASP A 67 16.82 -4.84 7.36
N GLY A 68 17.34 -3.94 6.51
CA GLY A 68 18.74 -3.96 6.08
C GLY A 68 19.73 -3.58 7.20
N LEU A 69 19.30 -2.79 8.18
CA LEU A 69 20.12 -2.36 9.32
C LEU A 69 19.84 -3.17 10.59
N GLY A 70 18.86 -4.07 10.58
CA GLY A 70 18.42 -4.81 11.77
C GLY A 70 17.77 -3.92 12.84
N ILE A 71 17.18 -2.80 12.44
CA ILE A 71 16.48 -1.88 13.34
C ILE A 71 15.02 -2.31 13.43
N ALA A 72 14.54 -2.61 14.63
CA ALA A 72 13.11 -2.77 14.85
C ALA A 72 12.43 -1.40 14.75
N MET A 73 11.43 -1.26 13.87
CA MET A 73 10.56 -0.09 13.89
C MET A 73 9.65 -0.19 15.12
N GLU A 74 9.41 0.92 15.83
CA GLU A 74 8.69 0.98 17.12
C GLU A 74 7.25 0.39 17.11
N GLU A 75 6.67 0.06 15.94
CA GLU A 75 5.32 -0.51 15.80
C GLU A 75 5.12 -1.90 16.44
N ASP A 76 6.19 -2.57 16.89
CA ASP A 76 6.11 -3.84 17.63
C ASP A 76 5.96 -3.67 19.15
N LEU A 77 5.92 -2.44 19.69
CA LEU A 77 5.64 -2.22 21.10
C LEU A 77 4.12 -2.27 21.36
N PRO A 78 3.62 -3.21 22.19
CA PRO A 78 2.24 -3.17 22.62
C PRO A 78 1.99 -1.89 23.42
N SER A 79 0.97 -1.12 23.03
CA SER A 79 0.40 -0.03 23.83
C SER A 79 -0.17 -0.55 25.14
#